data_AF-A0A221T3H4-F1
#
_entry.id   AF-A0A221T3H4-F1
#
_cell.length_a   1.000
_cell.length_b   1.000
_cell.length_c   1.000
_cell.angle_alpha   90.00
_cell.angle_beta   90.00
_cell.angle_gamma   90.00
#
_symmetry.space_group_name_H-M   'P 1'
#
loop_
_entity.id
_entity.type
_entity.pdbx_description
1 polymer ?
#
loop_
_entity_poly.entity_id
_entity_poly.type
_entity_poly.pdbx_seq_one_letter_code
_entity_poly.pdbx_strand_id
1 'polypeptide(L)'
;MITAEELFRPLVACTSAPEPRLRGKLTTSVLNVMTGRGGTLISPLDPAWMAVAPLIPPPRAAPPVTPAPGPAPGILPLRLPEQAPADLVGRTIELHHTLGGVDTRLLGVLVSDRPALLRISVDLYEEWGEPVPDFLRAYNGLRALGVGWKNARYLVRGYPAPPLLAAVIRAYRAGLRGPSAYAHLQAQLLEHLDPPPRRPLTLRPSQRMGRSPRGLCVLRSPTCAGQ
;
A
#
# COMPACT_ATOMS: atom_id res chain seq x y z
N MET A 1 8.53 -0.94 -33.80
CA MET A 1 9.07 0.37 -33.40
C MET A 1 7.90 1.32 -33.52
N ILE A 2 7.45 1.95 -32.43
CA ILE A 2 6.29 2.88 -32.52
C ILE A 2 6.80 4.17 -33.16
N THR A 3 6.15 4.63 -34.22
CA THR A 3 6.53 5.89 -34.87
C THR A 3 5.99 7.09 -34.08
N ALA A 4 6.58 8.28 -34.27
CA ALA A 4 6.05 9.50 -33.65
C ALA A 4 4.58 9.75 -34.06
N GLU A 5 4.22 9.40 -35.29
CA GLU A 5 2.86 9.52 -35.82
C GLU A 5 1.86 8.65 -35.07
N GLU A 6 2.22 7.40 -34.76
CA GLU A 6 1.39 6.48 -33.95
C GLU A 6 1.22 6.95 -32.50
N LEU A 7 2.18 7.71 -31.95
CA LEU A 7 2.10 8.30 -30.61
C LEU A 7 1.19 9.53 -30.57
N PHE A 8 1.21 10.37 -31.61
CA PHE A 8 0.47 11.63 -31.62
C PHE A 8 -0.97 11.49 -32.13
N ARG A 9 -1.28 10.48 -32.94
CA ARG A 9 -2.62 10.24 -33.49
C ARG A 9 -3.76 10.22 -32.45
N PRO A 10 -3.66 9.50 -31.31
CA PRO A 10 -4.72 9.54 -30.30
C PRO A 10 -4.81 10.90 -29.58
N LEU A 11 -3.71 11.64 -29.45
CA LEU A 11 -3.71 12.98 -28.84
C LEU A 11 -4.34 14.03 -29.75
N VAL A 12 -4.13 13.93 -31.06
CA VAL A 12 -4.77 14.79 -32.06
C VAL A 12 -6.28 14.52 -32.09
N ALA A 13 -6.71 13.26 -32.02
CA ALA A 13 -8.13 12.89 -31.97
C ALA A 13 -8.87 13.47 -30.75
N CYS A 14 -8.19 13.66 -29.62
CA CYS A 14 -8.76 14.34 -28.44
C CYS A 14 -9.15 15.81 -28.72
N THR A 15 -8.47 16.49 -29.66
CA THR A 15 -8.76 17.90 -29.96
C THR A 15 -10.09 18.12 -30.65
N SER A 16 -10.64 17.08 -31.28
CA SER A 16 -11.95 17.09 -31.94
C SER A 16 -13.13 17.07 -30.96
N ALA A 17 -12.89 16.87 -29.66
CA ALA A 17 -13.93 16.94 -28.64
C ALA A 17 -14.44 18.39 -28.51
N PRO A 18 -15.76 18.63 -28.62
CA PRO A 18 -16.34 19.98 -28.63
C PRO A 18 -16.21 20.68 -27.29
N GLU A 19 -16.24 19.91 -26.19
CA GLU A 19 -16.16 20.46 -24.84
C GLU A 19 -14.72 20.51 -24.30
N PRO A 20 -14.25 21.66 -23.79
CA PRO A 20 -12.89 21.80 -23.28
C PRO A 20 -12.63 20.94 -22.03
N ARG A 21 -13.66 20.72 -21.19
CA ARG A 21 -13.55 19.82 -20.02
C ARG A 21 -13.44 18.36 -20.42
N LEU A 22 -14.19 17.94 -21.44
CA LEU A 22 -14.13 16.58 -21.98
C LEU A 22 -12.78 16.32 -22.66
N ARG A 23 -12.28 17.30 -23.42
CA ARG A 23 -10.94 17.27 -24.05
C ARG A 23 -9.83 17.02 -23.03
N GLY A 24 -9.82 17.75 -21.91
CA GLY A 24 -8.83 17.56 -20.84
C GLY A 24 -8.89 16.16 -20.22
N LYS A 25 -10.10 15.62 -19.99
CA LYS A 25 -10.30 14.27 -19.48
C LYS A 25 -9.88 13.19 -20.50
N LEU A 26 -10.14 13.40 -21.79
CA LEU A 26 -9.74 12.48 -22.88
C LEU A 26 -8.21 12.42 -22.99
N THR A 27 -7.55 13.56 -23.09
CA THR A 27 -6.08 13.65 -23.17
C THR A 27 -5.42 12.99 -21.96
N THR A 28 -5.91 13.25 -20.76
CA THR A 28 -5.38 12.62 -19.53
C THR A 28 -5.59 11.11 -19.52
N SER A 29 -6.75 10.64 -20.00
CA SER A 29 -7.06 9.20 -20.09
C SER A 29 -6.17 8.49 -21.12
N VAL A 30 -5.94 9.10 -22.29
CA VAL A 30 -5.02 8.58 -23.31
C VAL A 30 -3.60 8.46 -22.77
N LEU A 31 -3.09 9.52 -22.11
CA LEU A 31 -1.75 9.50 -21.52
C LEU A 31 -1.61 8.45 -20.42
N ASN A 32 -2.63 8.23 -19.59
CA ASN A 32 -2.61 7.19 -18.55
C ASN A 32 -2.54 5.78 -19.14
N VAL A 33 -3.25 5.53 -20.24
CA VAL A 33 -3.20 4.24 -20.95
C VAL A 33 -1.83 4.07 -21.64
N MET A 34 -1.32 5.08 -22.34
CA MET A 34 -0.01 5.01 -23.02
C MET A 34 1.17 4.86 -22.06
N THR A 35 1.08 5.43 -20.86
CA THR A 35 2.15 5.36 -19.83
C THR A 35 2.04 4.14 -18.92
N GLY A 36 1.04 3.27 -19.12
CA GLY A 36 0.85 2.08 -18.29
C GLY A 36 0.45 2.38 -16.84
N ARG A 37 0.00 3.60 -16.54
CA ARG A 37 -0.44 4.00 -15.18
C ARG A 37 -1.81 3.43 -14.82
N GLY A 38 -2.57 2.96 -15.82
CA GLY A 38 -3.88 2.34 -15.65
C GLY A 38 -4.97 3.34 -15.28
N GLY A 39 -6.18 3.09 -15.78
CA GLY A 39 -7.38 3.87 -15.47
C GLY A 39 -7.69 5.00 -16.47
N THR A 40 -9.00 5.22 -16.68
CA THR A 40 -9.57 6.28 -17.51
C THR A 40 -10.38 7.24 -16.62
N LEU A 41 -10.33 8.54 -16.91
CA LEU A 41 -11.17 9.55 -16.26
C LEU A 41 -12.53 9.73 -16.97
N ILE A 42 -12.75 8.93 -18.00
CA ILE A 42 -13.94 8.90 -18.84
C ILE A 42 -14.49 7.48 -18.85
N SER A 43 -15.81 7.38 -18.91
CA SER A 43 -16.51 6.11 -19.02
C SER A 43 -16.02 5.33 -20.25
N PRO A 44 -15.78 4.00 -20.15
CA PRO A 44 -15.46 3.17 -21.30
C PRO A 44 -16.54 3.16 -22.40
N LEU A 45 -17.77 3.54 -22.03
CA LEU A 45 -18.93 3.62 -22.93
C LEU A 45 -19.17 5.04 -23.50
N ASP A 46 -18.29 6.00 -23.18
CA ASP A 46 -18.40 7.36 -23.72
C ASP A 46 -18.05 7.36 -25.22
N PRO A 47 -18.86 7.97 -26.09
CA PRO A 47 -18.64 7.98 -27.53
C PRO A 47 -17.29 8.63 -27.91
N ALA A 48 -16.84 9.64 -27.16
CA ALA A 48 -15.55 10.28 -27.41
C ALA A 48 -14.38 9.38 -26.99
N TRP A 49 -14.55 8.54 -25.96
CA TRP A 49 -13.56 7.52 -25.61
C TRP A 49 -13.52 6.39 -26.64
N MET A 50 -14.68 5.92 -27.10
CA MET A 50 -14.76 4.87 -28.12
C MET A 50 -14.10 5.26 -29.44
N ALA A 51 -14.11 6.54 -29.82
CA ALA A 51 -13.44 7.03 -31.01
C ALA A 51 -11.90 7.08 -30.86
N VAL A 52 -11.39 7.30 -29.65
CA VAL A 52 -9.96 7.50 -29.39
C VAL A 52 -9.25 6.22 -28.94
N ALA A 53 -9.93 5.35 -28.18
CA ALA A 53 -9.35 4.13 -27.63
C ALA A 53 -8.72 3.19 -28.67
N PRO A 54 -9.30 2.98 -29.87
CA PRO A 54 -8.71 2.14 -30.92
C PRO A 54 -7.44 2.74 -31.54
N LEU A 55 -7.21 4.05 -31.38
CA LEU A 55 -6.03 4.75 -31.89
C LEU A 55 -4.84 4.68 -30.92
N ILE A 56 -5.07 4.19 -29.70
CA ILE A 56 -4.01 4.03 -28.71
C ILE A 56 -3.20 2.78 -29.08
N PRO A 57 -1.89 2.91 -29.37
CA PRO A 57 -1.08 1.75 -29.69
C PRO A 57 -1.14 0.75 -28.51
N PRO A 58 -1.24 -0.56 -28.79
CA PRO A 58 -1.28 -1.56 -27.73
C PRO A 58 -0.05 -1.35 -26.84
N PRO A 59 -0.21 -1.35 -25.50
CA PRO A 59 0.93 -1.18 -24.62
C PRO A 59 1.95 -2.24 -25.02
N ARG A 60 3.15 -1.79 -25.41
CA ARG A 60 4.28 -2.69 -25.69
C ARG A 60 4.31 -3.65 -24.52
N ALA A 61 4.12 -4.95 -24.78
CA ALA A 61 4.14 -5.96 -23.75
C ALA A 61 5.47 -5.76 -23.01
N ALA A 62 5.39 -5.11 -21.85
CA ALA A 62 6.52 -5.06 -20.94
C ALA A 62 6.84 -6.53 -20.70
N PRO A 63 8.13 -6.93 -20.72
CA PRO A 63 8.50 -8.27 -20.27
C PRO A 63 7.73 -8.50 -18.97
N PRO A 64 7.01 -9.64 -18.82
CA PRO A 64 6.15 -9.86 -17.68
C PRO A 64 6.97 -9.51 -16.46
N VAL A 65 6.63 -8.39 -15.82
CA VAL A 65 7.26 -8.00 -14.58
C VAL A 65 6.71 -9.03 -13.64
N THR A 66 7.41 -10.15 -13.51
CA THR A 66 7.15 -11.17 -12.51
C THR A 66 7.02 -10.35 -11.24
N PRO A 67 5.81 -10.22 -10.67
CA PRO A 67 5.63 -9.36 -9.52
C PRO A 67 6.61 -9.90 -8.51
N ALA A 68 7.59 -9.06 -8.12
CA ALA A 68 8.61 -9.47 -7.17
C ALA A 68 7.90 -10.22 -6.05
N PRO A 69 8.31 -11.47 -5.74
CA PRO A 69 7.55 -12.34 -4.87
C PRO A 69 7.17 -11.54 -3.64
N GLY A 70 5.87 -11.46 -3.38
CA GLY A 70 5.37 -10.74 -2.21
C GLY A 70 6.05 -11.29 -0.96
N PRO A 71 6.10 -10.51 0.13
CA PRO A 71 6.57 -11.06 1.41
C PRO A 71 5.82 -12.35 1.71
N ALA A 72 6.53 -13.31 2.30
CA ALA A 72 5.94 -14.59 2.68
C ALA A 72 4.67 -14.34 3.51
N PRO A 73 3.66 -15.23 3.41
CA PRO A 73 2.46 -15.15 4.25
C PRO A 73 2.85 -15.00 5.72
N GLY A 74 2.14 -14.16 6.48
CA GLY A 74 2.48 -13.91 7.89
C GLY A 74 3.47 -12.78 8.15
N ILE A 75 4.12 -12.25 7.11
CA ILE A 75 5.16 -11.22 7.26
C ILE A 75 4.66 -9.86 6.77
N LEU A 76 4.60 -8.89 7.68
CA LEU A 76 4.30 -7.49 7.38
C LEU A 76 5.61 -6.69 7.23
N PRO A 77 5.98 -6.26 6.02
CA PRO A 77 7.10 -5.34 5.82
C PRO A 77 6.65 -3.89 6.04
N LEU A 78 7.20 -3.25 7.07
CA LEU A 78 6.95 -1.85 7.41
C LEU A 78 8.19 -1.00 7.11
N ARG A 79 8.03 0.02 6.25
CA ARG A 79 9.08 1.02 6.03
C ARG A 79 8.97 2.10 7.10
N LEU A 80 10.02 2.28 7.88
CA LEU A 80 10.13 3.34 8.86
C LEU A 80 10.60 4.63 8.16
N PRO A 81 10.12 5.80 8.61
CA PRO A 81 10.48 7.09 8.01
C PRO A 81 11.91 7.53 8.35
N GLU A 82 12.47 7.00 9.44
CA GLU A 82 13.81 7.34 9.95
C GLU A 82 14.83 6.29 9.50
N GLN A 83 16.08 6.71 9.33
CA GLN A 83 17.19 5.77 9.13
C GLN A 83 17.47 5.09 10.48
N ALA A 84 17.68 3.77 10.42
CA ALA A 84 18.09 3.02 11.60
C ALA A 84 19.62 2.87 11.59
N PRO A 85 20.27 2.80 12.77
CA PRO A 85 21.68 2.45 12.85
C PRO A 85 21.95 1.10 12.17
N ALA A 86 22.99 1.03 11.33
CA ALA A 86 23.29 -0.15 10.52
C ALA A 86 23.66 -1.40 11.35
N ASP A 87 24.17 -1.19 12.56
CA ASP A 87 24.49 -2.23 13.55
C ASP A 87 23.25 -2.95 14.11
N LEU A 88 22.06 -2.38 13.93
CA LEU A 88 20.79 -3.01 14.31
C LEU A 88 20.22 -3.91 13.22
N VAL A 89 20.79 -3.93 12.01
CA VAL A 89 20.32 -4.80 10.93
C VAL A 89 20.51 -6.26 11.33
N GLY A 90 19.46 -7.06 11.16
CA GLY A 90 19.37 -8.45 11.62
C GLY A 90 18.97 -8.59 13.08
N ARG A 91 18.82 -7.50 13.85
CA ARG A 91 18.39 -7.56 15.25
C ARG A 91 16.88 -7.42 15.39
N THR A 92 16.34 -8.10 16.40
CA THR A 92 15.00 -7.86 16.91
C THR A 92 15.00 -6.54 17.68
N ILE A 93 14.12 -5.65 17.28
CA ILE A 93 13.96 -4.33 17.87
C ILE A 93 12.51 -4.10 18.25
N GLU A 94 12.35 -3.31 19.30
CA GLU A 94 11.08 -2.77 19.74
C GLU A 94 11.05 -1.27 19.48
N LEU A 95 9.94 -0.78 18.94
CA LEU A 95 9.73 0.65 18.72
C LEU A 95 8.25 1.02 18.76
N HIS A 96 7.98 2.30 18.96
CA HIS A 96 6.65 2.88 18.83
C HIS A 96 6.46 3.48 17.43
N HIS A 97 5.38 3.09 16.75
CA HIS A 97 5.02 3.62 15.43
C HIS A 97 3.51 3.85 15.31
N THR A 98 3.14 4.91 14.60
CA THR A 98 1.73 5.21 14.36
C THR A 98 1.15 4.34 13.25
N LEU A 99 0.18 3.48 13.59
CA LEU A 99 -0.62 2.68 12.66
C LEU A 99 -2.09 3.04 12.83
N GLY A 100 -2.78 3.38 11.73
CA GLY A 100 -4.20 3.74 11.80
C GLY A 100 -4.49 4.96 12.67
N GLY A 101 -3.53 5.88 12.79
CA GLY A 101 -3.62 7.04 13.69
C GLY A 101 -3.33 6.75 15.17
N VAL A 102 -3.02 5.51 15.54
CA VAL A 102 -2.76 5.09 16.93
C VAL A 102 -1.28 4.78 17.11
N ASP A 103 -0.66 5.32 18.16
CA ASP A 103 0.70 4.95 18.54
C ASP A 103 0.73 3.50 19.03
N THR A 104 1.48 2.66 18.31
CA THR A 104 1.47 1.20 18.49
C THR A 104 2.88 0.72 18.78
N ARG A 105 3.05 -0.09 19.84
CA ARG A 105 4.29 -0.82 20.13
C ARG A 105 4.47 -1.94 19.11
N LEU A 106 5.59 -1.92 18.41
CA LEU A 106 5.93 -2.87 17.36
C LEU A 106 7.17 -3.66 17.75
N LEU A 107 7.08 -4.98 17.59
CA LEU A 107 8.19 -5.92 17.68
C LEU A 107 8.51 -6.41 16.27
N GLY A 108 9.76 -6.30 15.85
CA GLY A 108 10.15 -6.71 14.50
C GLY A 108 11.66 -6.87 14.34
N VAL A 109 12.06 -7.54 13.26
CA VAL A 109 13.46 -7.65 12.85
C VAL A 109 13.78 -6.55 11.86
N LEU A 110 14.81 -5.75 12.13
CA LEU A 110 15.28 -4.76 11.18
C LEU A 110 16.06 -5.45 10.05
N VAL A 111 15.69 -5.24 8.79
CA VAL A 111 16.24 -5.96 7.63
C VAL A 111 17.10 -5.07 6.75
N SER A 112 16.86 -3.78 6.81
CA SER A 112 17.60 -2.75 6.09
C SER A 112 17.57 -1.49 6.93
N ASP A 113 18.62 -0.68 6.80
CA ASP A 113 18.85 0.59 7.46
C ASP A 113 18.47 1.79 6.56
N ARG A 114 18.49 1.62 5.23
CA ARG A 114 18.25 2.69 4.24
C ARG A 114 17.43 2.24 3.01
N PRO A 115 16.12 2.55 2.93
CA PRO A 115 15.27 3.02 4.03
C PRO A 115 15.09 1.92 5.07
N ALA A 116 14.94 2.31 6.34
CA ALA A 116 14.77 1.34 7.41
C ALA A 116 13.54 0.45 7.16
N LEU A 117 13.75 -0.86 7.11
CA LEU A 117 12.71 -1.85 6.83
C LEU A 117 12.58 -2.79 8.02
N LEU A 118 11.45 -2.71 8.71
CA LEU A 118 11.09 -3.61 9.80
C LEU A 118 10.24 -4.76 9.24
N ARG A 119 10.65 -6.00 9.51
CA ARG A 119 9.84 -7.21 9.28
C ARG A 119 9.15 -7.61 10.58
N ILE A 120 7.83 -7.63 10.54
CA ILE A 120 6.99 -8.03 11.66
C ILE A 120 6.35 -9.37 11.29
N SER A 121 6.45 -10.37 12.15
CA SER A 121 5.88 -11.71 11.94
C SER A 121 5.16 -12.19 13.19
N VAL A 122 4.25 -13.16 13.03
CA VAL A 122 3.52 -13.77 14.15
C VAL A 122 4.47 -14.55 15.04
N ASP A 123 5.32 -15.37 14.43
CA ASP A 123 6.32 -16.20 15.12
C ASP A 123 7.17 -15.39 16.10
N LEU A 124 7.52 -14.14 15.74
CA LEU A 124 8.31 -13.28 16.60
C LEU A 124 7.56 -12.85 17.86
N TYR A 125 6.25 -12.64 17.80
CA TYR A 125 5.47 -12.34 19.00
C TYR A 125 5.32 -13.58 19.88
N GLU A 126 5.12 -14.74 19.27
CA GLU A 126 5.00 -16.03 19.97
C GLU A 126 6.32 -16.41 20.67
N GLU A 127 7.46 -16.27 20.00
CA GLU A 127 8.80 -16.49 20.55
C GLU A 127 9.09 -15.61 21.78
N TRP A 128 8.53 -14.41 21.81
CA TRP A 128 8.71 -13.45 22.90
C TRP A 128 7.61 -13.54 23.98
N GLY A 129 6.68 -14.48 23.85
CA GLY A 129 5.57 -14.65 24.79
C GLY A 129 4.57 -13.48 24.79
N GLU A 130 4.56 -12.68 23.74
CA GLU A 130 3.71 -11.50 23.61
C GLU A 130 2.45 -11.84 22.79
N PRO A 131 1.28 -11.27 23.13
CA PRO A 131 0.07 -11.50 22.35
C PRO A 131 0.20 -10.91 20.94
N VAL A 132 -0.16 -11.70 19.93
CA VAL A 132 -0.17 -11.25 18.53
C VAL A 132 -1.13 -10.06 18.38
N PRO A 133 -0.64 -8.89 17.93
CA PRO A 133 -1.44 -7.67 17.92
C PRO A 133 -2.49 -7.66 16.81
N ASP A 134 -3.61 -6.95 17.04
CA ASP A 134 -4.76 -6.91 16.13
C ASP A 134 -4.40 -6.43 14.72
N PHE A 135 -3.45 -5.51 14.58
CA PHE A 135 -3.03 -5.01 13.26
C PHE A 135 -2.39 -6.13 12.42
N LEU A 136 -1.66 -7.04 13.05
CA LEU A 136 -0.98 -8.15 12.41
C LEU A 136 -1.97 -9.27 12.09
N ARG A 137 -2.91 -9.54 13.00
CA ARG A 137 -4.05 -10.43 12.75
C ARG A 137 -4.89 -9.94 11.56
N ALA A 138 -5.18 -8.64 11.51
CA ALA A 138 -5.90 -8.03 10.41
C ALA A 138 -5.13 -8.14 9.10
N TYR A 139 -3.81 -7.87 9.11
CA TYR A 139 -2.95 -8.07 7.94
C TYR A 139 -3.02 -9.50 7.41
N ASN A 140 -2.86 -10.50 8.29
CA ASN A 140 -2.88 -11.90 7.91
C ASN A 140 -4.26 -12.34 7.40
N GLY A 141 -5.34 -11.88 8.05
CA GLY A 141 -6.69 -12.11 7.57
C GLY A 141 -6.94 -11.52 6.19
N LEU A 142 -6.45 -10.30 5.91
CA LEU A 142 -6.49 -9.70 4.57
C LEU A 142 -5.75 -10.55 3.53
N ARG A 143 -4.55 -11.05 3.88
CA ARG A 143 -3.79 -11.94 3.00
C ARG A 143 -4.53 -13.26 2.75
N ALA A 144 -5.15 -13.84 3.77
CA ALA A 144 -5.96 -15.06 3.67
C ALA A 144 -7.25 -14.85 2.84
N LEU A 145 -7.80 -13.63 2.85
CA LEU A 145 -8.89 -13.24 1.95
C LEU A 145 -8.43 -13.04 0.50
N GLY A 146 -7.14 -13.19 0.18
CA GLY A 146 -6.61 -12.99 -1.17
C GLY A 146 -6.34 -11.52 -1.49
N VAL A 147 -6.35 -10.62 -0.51
CA VAL A 147 -5.96 -9.22 -0.71
C VAL A 147 -4.45 -9.13 -0.94
N GLY A 148 -4.05 -8.46 -2.02
CA GLY A 148 -2.64 -8.24 -2.35
C GLY A 148 -1.89 -7.54 -1.20
N TRP A 149 -0.62 -7.91 -0.98
CA TRP A 149 0.16 -7.44 0.17
C TRP A 149 0.27 -5.90 0.25
N LYS A 150 0.33 -5.20 -0.89
CA LYS A 150 0.34 -3.73 -0.97
C LYS A 150 -0.96 -3.14 -0.41
N ASN A 151 -2.09 -3.70 -0.83
CA ASN A 151 -3.42 -3.28 -0.42
C ASN A 151 -3.68 -3.61 1.05
N ALA A 152 -3.27 -4.80 1.50
CA ALA A 152 -3.36 -5.18 2.90
C ALA A 152 -2.54 -4.23 3.80
N ARG A 153 -1.29 -3.94 3.40
CA ARG A 153 -0.44 -2.97 4.11
C ARG A 153 -1.05 -1.57 4.11
N TYR A 154 -1.66 -1.15 3.01
CA TYR A 154 -2.32 0.14 2.92
C TYR A 154 -3.47 0.27 3.95
N LEU A 155 -4.34 -0.74 4.03
CA LEU A 155 -5.45 -0.75 4.99
C LEU A 155 -4.96 -0.72 6.44
N VAL A 156 -3.98 -1.54 6.77
CA VAL A 156 -3.41 -1.62 8.14
C VAL A 156 -2.74 -0.30 8.56
N ARG A 157 -2.13 0.43 7.63
CA ARG A 157 -1.56 1.76 7.95
C ARG A 157 -2.61 2.85 8.04
N GLY A 158 -3.70 2.73 7.29
CA GLY A 158 -4.73 3.74 7.14
C GLY A 158 -5.81 3.72 8.22
N TYR A 159 -6.13 2.55 8.77
CA TYR A 159 -7.27 2.38 9.68
C TYR A 159 -6.85 1.81 11.04
N PRO A 160 -7.53 2.18 12.15
CA PRO A 160 -7.30 1.59 13.45
C PRO A 160 -7.46 0.06 13.42
N ALA A 161 -6.64 -0.65 14.19
CA ALA A 161 -6.55 -2.10 14.12
C ALA A 161 -7.84 -2.85 14.55
N PRO A 162 -8.51 -2.51 15.66
CA PRO A 162 -9.72 -3.23 16.08
C PRO A 162 -10.87 -3.20 15.07
N PRO A 163 -11.29 -2.04 14.52
CA PRO A 163 -12.38 -2.01 13.54
C PRO A 163 -11.97 -2.65 12.20
N LEU A 164 -10.70 -2.53 11.81
CA LEU A 164 -10.18 -3.22 10.62
C LEU A 164 -10.27 -4.74 10.78
N LEU A 165 -9.87 -5.27 11.94
CA LEU A 165 -9.95 -6.70 12.22
C LEU A 165 -11.41 -7.18 12.21
N ALA A 166 -12.34 -6.43 12.82
CA ALA A 166 -13.76 -6.75 12.79
C ALA A 166 -14.33 -6.80 11.36
N ALA A 167 -13.94 -5.85 10.50
CA ALA A 167 -14.33 -5.85 9.08
C ALA A 167 -13.79 -7.08 8.33
N VAL A 168 -12.52 -7.44 8.58
CA VAL A 168 -11.89 -8.64 8.00
C VAL A 168 -12.62 -9.92 8.42
N ILE A 169 -12.99 -10.05 9.70
CA ILE A 169 -13.75 -11.19 10.21
C ILE A 169 -15.13 -11.28 9.53
N ARG A 170 -15.82 -10.15 9.34
CA ARG A 170 -17.10 -10.12 8.63
C ARG A 170 -16.95 -10.54 7.17
N ALA A 171 -15.96 -10.00 6.46
CA ALA A 171 -15.68 -10.36 5.06
C ALA A 171 -15.35 -11.86 4.92
N TYR A 172 -14.61 -12.42 5.87
CA TYR A 172 -14.33 -13.85 5.93
C TYR A 172 -15.59 -14.69 6.12
N ARG A 173 -16.45 -14.32 7.07
CA ARG A 173 -17.73 -15.01 7.33
C ARG A 173 -18.69 -14.91 6.14
N ALA A 174 -18.64 -13.83 5.38
CA ALA A 174 -19.41 -13.65 4.16
C ALA A 174 -18.81 -14.38 2.93
N GLY A 175 -17.70 -15.10 3.09
CA GLY A 175 -17.06 -15.86 2.00
C GLY A 175 -16.40 -14.99 0.93
N LEU A 176 -16.17 -13.70 1.19
CA LEU A 176 -15.58 -12.78 0.21
C LEU A 176 -14.10 -13.12 -0.01
N ARG A 177 -13.64 -13.05 -1.27
CA ARG A 177 -12.23 -13.28 -1.64
C ARG A 177 -11.73 -12.27 -2.67
N GLY A 178 -10.41 -12.14 -2.73
CA GLY A 178 -9.67 -11.40 -3.75
C GLY A 178 -10.08 -9.93 -3.87
N PRO A 179 -10.26 -9.42 -5.09
CA PRO A 179 -10.67 -8.03 -5.33
C PRO A 179 -11.99 -7.65 -4.68
N SER A 180 -12.98 -8.55 -4.65
CA SER A 180 -14.30 -8.30 -4.06
C SER A 180 -14.22 -8.10 -2.56
N ALA A 181 -13.37 -8.85 -1.86
CA ALA A 181 -13.11 -8.64 -0.44
C ALA A 181 -12.49 -7.26 -0.18
N TYR A 182 -11.54 -6.84 -1.01
CA TYR A 182 -10.91 -5.52 -0.87
C TYR A 182 -11.89 -4.36 -1.07
N ALA A 183 -12.72 -4.42 -2.12
CA ALA A 183 -13.71 -3.38 -2.40
C ALA A 183 -14.76 -3.28 -1.28
N HIS A 184 -15.26 -4.43 -0.80
CA HIS A 184 -16.21 -4.48 0.32
C HIS A 184 -15.61 -3.89 1.60
N LEU A 185 -14.37 -4.26 1.93
CA LEU A 185 -13.67 -3.74 3.10
C LEU A 185 -13.43 -2.23 2.99
N GLN A 186 -13.05 -1.72 1.81
CA GLN A 186 -12.92 -0.28 1.60
C GLN A 186 -14.25 0.45 1.81
N ALA A 187 -15.35 -0.03 1.23
CA ALA A 187 -16.66 0.58 1.40
C ALA A 187 -17.07 0.62 2.87
N GLN A 188 -16.97 -0.51 3.57
CA GLN A 188 -17.34 -0.61 4.97
C GLN A 188 -16.47 0.28 5.87
N LEU A 189 -15.16 0.34 5.62
CA LEU A 189 -14.25 1.19 6.39
C LEU A 189 -14.47 2.68 6.08
N LEU A 190 -14.84 3.05 4.86
CA LEU A 190 -15.15 4.44 4.48
C LEU A 190 -16.48 4.92 5.10
N GLU A 191 -17.46 4.02 5.23
CA GLU A 191 -18.76 4.34 5.83
C GLU A 191 -18.69 4.51 7.35
N HIS A 192 -17.75 3.83 8.01
CA HIS A 192 -17.72 3.72 9.49
C HIS A 192 -16.53 4.45 10.12
N LEU A 193 -15.54 4.85 9.34
CA LEU A 193 -14.34 5.54 9.80
C LEU A 193 -14.04 6.67 8.81
N ASP A 194 -13.75 7.86 9.33
CA ASP A 194 -13.21 8.93 8.49
C ASP A 194 -11.98 8.39 7.73
N PRO A 195 -11.89 8.58 6.41
CA PRO A 195 -10.74 8.13 5.66
C PRO A 195 -9.48 8.78 6.26
N PRO A 196 -8.34 8.05 6.32
CA PRO A 196 -7.10 8.66 6.77
C PRO A 196 -6.86 9.93 5.94
N PRO A 197 -6.39 11.04 6.56
CA PRO A 197 -6.09 12.25 5.82
C PRO A 197 -5.17 11.86 4.67
N ARG A 198 -5.64 12.06 3.43
CA ARG A 198 -4.80 11.95 2.24
C ARG A 198 -3.67 12.92 2.47
N ARG A 199 -2.47 12.45 2.81
CA ARG A 199 -1.33 13.34 3.05
C ARG A 199 -1.24 14.31 1.87
N PRO A 200 -1.36 15.63 2.10
CA PRO A 200 -0.90 16.59 1.12
C PRO A 200 0.58 16.32 0.87
N LEU A 201 1.03 16.46 -0.37
CA LEU A 201 2.44 16.65 -0.69
C LEU A 201 2.87 18.01 -0.10
N THR A 202 3.09 18.06 1.21
CA THR A 202 3.66 19.25 1.84
C THR A 202 5.17 19.24 1.65
N LEU A 203 5.61 20.18 0.82
CA LEU A 203 6.94 20.78 0.84
C LEU A 203 7.43 20.97 2.27
N ARG A 204 8.70 20.61 2.51
CA ARG A 204 9.43 20.92 3.74
C ARG A 204 9.27 22.40 4.12
N PRO A 205 9.27 22.68 5.42
CA PRO A 205 10.20 23.68 5.92
C PRO A 205 11.12 23.10 7.01
N SER A 206 12.32 23.66 7.03
CA SER A 206 13.42 23.37 7.92
C SER A 206 13.09 23.55 9.41
N GLN A 207 13.69 22.66 10.22
CA GLN A 207 14.24 22.86 11.56
C GLN A 207 13.49 23.75 12.58
N ARG A 208 13.15 23.14 13.73
CA ARG A 208 13.48 23.70 15.05
C ARG A 208 13.73 22.60 16.07
N MET A 209 14.76 22.82 16.87
CA MET A 209 15.37 21.94 17.87
C MET A 209 14.41 21.48 18.97
N GLY A 210 14.72 20.30 19.52
CA GLY A 210 14.48 19.97 20.92
C GLY A 210 13.33 19.00 21.17
N ARG A 211 13.57 17.69 21.02
CA ARG A 211 13.05 16.64 21.92
C ARG A 211 13.66 15.27 21.61
N SER A 212 13.95 14.57 22.70
CA SER A 212 14.53 13.23 22.88
C SER A 212 14.16 12.19 21.79
N PRO A 213 15.09 11.30 21.38
CA PRO A 213 14.79 10.28 20.39
C PRO A 213 13.76 9.29 20.97
N ARG A 214 12.66 9.08 20.24
CA ARG A 214 11.72 7.99 20.55
C ARG A 214 12.48 6.68 20.37
N GLY A 215 12.80 6.05 21.51
CA GLY A 215 13.81 5.01 21.63
C GLY A 215 13.51 3.78 20.79
N LEU A 216 14.45 3.45 19.91
CA LEU A 216 14.65 2.09 19.41
C LEU A 216 15.25 1.29 20.56
N CYS A 217 14.50 0.35 21.12
CA CYS A 217 15.01 -0.55 22.15
C CYS A 217 15.44 -1.85 21.47
N VAL A 218 16.72 -2.19 21.60
CA VAL A 218 17.22 -3.49 21.15
C VAL A 218 16.86 -4.51 22.21
N LEU A 219 16.09 -5.51 21.85
CA LEU A 219 15.76 -6.57 22.78
C LEU A 219 16.82 -7.67 22.70
N ARG A 220 17.32 -8.10 23.85
CA ARG A 220 18.19 -9.28 23.96
C ARG A 220 17.31 -10.51 23.97
N SER A 221 17.56 -11.44 23.04
CA SER A 221 16.81 -12.69 22.94
C SER A 221 16.56 -13.31 24.31
N PRO A 222 15.35 -13.84 24.59
CA PRO A 222 15.15 -14.63 25.79
C PRO A 222 16.13 -15.80 25.71
N THR A 223 17.16 -15.76 26.55
CA THR A 223 18.01 -16.93 26.80
C THR A 223 17.06 -18.05 27.23
N CYS A 224 17.04 -19.14 26.46
CA CYS A 224 16.49 -20.40 26.92
C CYS A 224 17.19 -20.75 28.24
N ALA A 225 16.58 -20.38 29.36
CA ALA A 225 16.87 -21.00 30.64
C ALA A 225 16.34 -22.43 30.53
N GLY A 226 17.25 -23.38 30.67
CA GLY A 226 17.05 -24.76 30.26
C GLY A 226 15.92 -25.49 30.96
N GLN A 227 15.53 -26.59 30.32
CA GLN A 227 15.51 -27.92 30.89
C GLN A 227 15.84 -28.92 29.79
#